data_AF-A0A3D9C0J9-F1
#
_entry.id   AF-A0A3D9C0J9-F1
#
_cell.length_a   1.000
_cell.length_b   1.000
_cell.length_c   1.000
_cell.angle_alpha   90.00
_cell.angle_beta   90.00
_cell.angle_gamma   90.00
#
_symmetry.space_group_name_H-M   'P 1'
#
loop_
_entity.id
_entity.type
_entity.pdbx_description
1 polymer ?
#
loop_
_entity_poly.entity_id
_entity_poly.type
_entity_poly.pdbx_seq_one_letter_code
_entity_poly.pdbx_strand_id
1 'polypeptide(L)'
;MRAKTLFSIFKEKKDENLTEKLKLKNPKLWKKLKRKFDIGRQIVALQTYNGLDTANENTIRYYLQEYAGRFINLGPHSFPTSFNVLEPFFIFNIENSILQLIEEEEAYSVSLLDFLNFVTSNDFDSDSIDYFENIPENIIYHFQFNSDFEEYNFSSTNDTSFFIGNISLIRQGNNVSMLLQCGETYDKNEAEEYLKDRTKEALYATMSERKKSLGLTIETDETHAKIVNFKEHNNLWSYNVSLLFDIKRKTIDIRHVARDENLSFRVLTDDFFAIFAEQTQLTSDERKEIFNNQLKELSKYDAVFDFAKYCLALPYYVFENEEKLVDVTYETKLSELLTSPLVKRNFQNAPNKYKIYAKPLYYLESDSQAYIKNHELNDNSFQIEKSGFWKRIGIEEEGLDKYGKKVIGKTWVERNDTYYTAPKVVTKIKEVEKFTNENAGYIYIMRQPAHEENIFKVGLTKRDAKIRSKELSNTSTIDNFFVIHKYLTKDCIEAEKIIHEKLDMYRLTTRREFFRCDLEIIMNICSEVITLINQTK
;
A
#
# COMPACT_ATOMS: atom_id res chain seq x y z
N MET A 1 -11.26 3.57 17.34
CA MET A 1 -10.47 3.04 18.47
C MET A 1 -9.46 2.10 17.87
N ARG A 2 -8.20 2.16 18.31
CA ARG A 2 -7.13 1.26 17.83
C ARG A 2 -6.88 0.15 18.86
N ALA A 3 -6.99 -1.11 18.47
CA ALA A 3 -6.51 -2.25 19.26
C ALA A 3 -5.02 -2.50 18.95
N LYS A 4 -4.16 -2.56 19.99
CA LYS A 4 -2.68 -2.55 19.79
C LYS A 4 -1.88 -3.70 20.39
N THR A 5 -2.49 -4.83 20.76
CA THR A 5 -1.71 -5.95 21.34
C THR A 5 -2.01 -7.32 20.73
N LEU A 6 -1.06 -7.79 19.91
CA LEU A 6 -1.12 -9.00 19.08
C LEU A 6 -1.29 -10.34 19.84
N PHE A 7 -1.04 -10.40 21.15
CA PHE A 7 -1.19 -11.64 21.92
C PHE A 7 -1.79 -11.52 23.33
N SER A 8 -1.86 -10.33 23.94
CA SER A 8 -2.56 -10.14 25.22
C SER A 8 -4.06 -9.91 25.09
N ILE A 9 -4.56 -9.65 23.86
CA ILE A 9 -5.97 -9.33 23.57
C ILE A 9 -6.86 -10.57 23.41
N PHE A 10 -6.31 -11.76 23.14
CA PHE A 10 -7.07 -13.00 23.28
C PHE A 10 -7.13 -13.45 24.75
N LYS A 11 -7.39 -12.52 25.68
CA LYS A 11 -7.90 -12.93 26.98
C LYS A 11 -9.28 -13.55 26.71
N GLU A 12 -9.41 -14.84 27.02
CA GLU A 12 -10.73 -15.46 27.13
C GLU A 12 -11.55 -14.59 28.08
N LYS A 13 -12.43 -13.71 27.55
CA LYS A 13 -13.61 -13.31 28.30
C LYS A 13 -14.45 -14.57 28.33
N LYS A 14 -14.13 -15.43 29.30
CA LYS A 14 -14.87 -16.64 29.54
C LYS A 14 -16.29 -16.19 29.87
N ASP A 15 -17.21 -16.44 28.96
CA ASP A 15 -18.56 -16.73 29.40
C ASP A 15 -18.47 -18.09 30.13
N GLU A 16 -17.97 -18.03 31.39
CA GLU A 16 -17.55 -19.19 32.20
C GLU A 16 -18.66 -20.22 32.22
N ASN A 17 -19.89 -19.75 32.25
CA ASN A 17 -21.06 -20.58 32.42
C ASN A 17 -21.35 -21.50 31.21
N LEU A 18 -21.15 -21.06 29.96
CA LEU A 18 -21.46 -21.89 28.78
C LEU A 18 -20.27 -22.76 28.37
N THR A 19 -19.07 -22.19 28.39
CA THR A 19 -17.84 -22.86 27.99
C THR A 19 -17.47 -23.96 28.99
N GLU A 20 -17.62 -23.70 30.30
CA GLU A 20 -17.36 -24.72 31.32
C GLU A 20 -18.43 -25.81 31.33
N LYS A 21 -19.70 -25.46 31.08
CA LYS A 21 -20.77 -26.46 30.84
C LYS A 21 -20.46 -27.36 29.65
N LEU A 22 -19.97 -26.82 28.54
CA LEU A 22 -19.61 -27.63 27.37
C LEU A 22 -18.38 -28.50 27.65
N LYS A 23 -17.36 -27.96 28.32
CA LYS A 23 -16.18 -28.72 28.78
C LYS A 23 -16.57 -29.93 29.63
N LEU A 24 -17.52 -29.76 30.55
CA LEU A 24 -18.01 -30.83 31.44
C LEU A 24 -18.94 -31.82 30.71
N LYS A 25 -19.91 -31.34 29.92
CA LYS A 25 -20.91 -32.19 29.24
C LYS A 25 -20.34 -32.96 28.05
N ASN A 26 -19.44 -32.36 27.27
CA ASN A 26 -18.88 -32.99 26.08
C ASN A 26 -17.42 -32.56 25.84
N PRO A 27 -16.47 -33.11 26.61
CA PRO A 27 -15.05 -32.74 26.54
C PRO A 27 -14.41 -33.04 25.19
N LYS A 28 -14.88 -34.08 24.48
CA LYS A 28 -14.39 -34.41 23.13
C LYS A 28 -14.77 -33.32 22.12
N LEU A 29 -16.04 -32.87 22.14
CA LEU A 29 -16.50 -31.78 21.30
C LEU A 29 -15.78 -30.46 21.62
N TRP A 30 -15.62 -30.13 22.90
CA TRP A 30 -14.85 -28.97 23.33
C TRP A 30 -13.42 -28.98 22.77
N LYS A 31 -12.68 -30.10 22.93
CA LYS A 31 -11.31 -30.21 22.40
C LYS A 31 -11.27 -30.01 20.88
N LYS A 32 -12.25 -30.54 20.14
CA LYS A 32 -12.37 -30.37 18.69
C LYS A 32 -12.61 -28.90 18.31
N LEU A 33 -13.54 -28.23 18.98
CA LEU A 33 -13.85 -26.81 18.73
C LEU A 33 -12.69 -25.90 19.11
N LYS A 34 -12.10 -26.11 20.29
CA LYS A 34 -10.92 -25.37 20.73
C LYS A 34 -9.79 -25.47 19.71
N ARG A 35 -9.50 -26.67 19.18
CA ARG A 35 -8.48 -26.85 18.15
C ARG A 35 -8.78 -26.05 16.89
N LYS A 36 -10.04 -26.02 16.43
CA LYS A 36 -10.46 -25.22 15.26
C LYS A 36 -10.26 -23.71 15.49
N PHE A 37 -10.69 -23.20 16.65
CA PHE A 37 -10.48 -21.79 17.01
C PHE A 37 -9.00 -21.45 17.19
N ASP A 38 -8.21 -22.36 17.76
CA ASP A 38 -6.76 -22.19 17.87
C ASP A 38 -6.10 -22.09 16.49
N ILE A 39 -6.50 -22.94 15.53
CA ILE A 39 -6.03 -22.86 14.14
C ILE A 39 -6.42 -21.53 13.51
N GLY A 40 -7.68 -21.09 13.66
CA GLY A 40 -8.13 -19.79 13.15
C GLY A 40 -7.33 -18.61 13.68
N ARG A 41 -7.05 -18.60 14.99
CA ARG A 41 -6.19 -17.57 15.62
C ARG A 41 -4.76 -17.60 15.10
N GLN A 42 -4.20 -18.80 14.86
CA GLN A 42 -2.88 -18.93 14.26
C GLN A 42 -2.86 -18.41 12.82
N ILE A 43 -3.90 -18.65 12.02
CA ILE A 43 -4.02 -18.14 10.65
C ILE A 43 -3.99 -16.62 10.63
N VAL A 44 -4.86 -15.97 11.41
CA VAL A 44 -4.91 -14.50 11.50
C VAL A 44 -3.58 -13.94 11.98
N ALA A 45 -2.99 -14.55 13.02
CA ALA A 45 -1.69 -14.12 13.50
C ALA A 45 -0.60 -14.24 12.42
N LEU A 46 -0.55 -15.32 11.64
CA LEU A 46 0.37 -15.43 10.50
C LEU A 46 0.13 -14.33 9.46
N GLN A 47 -1.13 -14.10 9.07
CA GLN A 47 -1.47 -13.07 8.06
C GLN A 47 -1.01 -11.66 8.45
N THR A 48 -0.91 -11.35 9.74
CA THR A 48 -0.35 -10.06 10.21
C THR A 48 1.13 -9.88 9.90
N TYR A 49 1.86 -10.95 9.59
CA TYR A 49 3.29 -10.91 9.26
C TYR A 49 3.60 -11.25 7.80
N ASN A 50 2.59 -11.59 6.99
CA ASN A 50 2.76 -12.01 5.60
C ASN A 50 3.00 -10.85 4.61
N GLY A 51 2.99 -9.59 5.06
CA GLY A 51 3.08 -8.43 4.16
C GLY A 51 4.50 -7.97 3.83
N LEU A 52 4.61 -7.10 2.83
CA LEU A 52 5.86 -6.43 2.41
C LEU A 52 6.23 -5.19 3.23
N ASP A 53 5.55 -4.96 4.36
CA ASP A 53 5.70 -3.78 5.22
C ASP A 53 5.45 -2.42 4.54
N THR A 54 4.75 -2.42 3.41
CA THR A 54 4.25 -1.21 2.78
C THR A 54 3.08 -0.65 3.59
N ALA A 55 2.87 0.67 3.50
CA ALA A 55 1.91 1.36 4.37
C ALA A 55 0.47 0.81 4.21
N ASN A 56 0.01 0.55 2.99
CA ASN A 56 -1.33 0.02 2.69
C ASN A 56 -1.50 -1.43 3.16
N GLU A 57 -0.49 -2.27 2.97
CA GLU A 57 -0.47 -3.65 3.48
C GLU A 57 -0.54 -3.68 5.02
N ASN A 58 0.16 -2.76 5.68
CA ASN A 58 0.09 -2.61 7.13
C ASN A 58 -1.28 -2.14 7.61
N THR A 59 -1.92 -1.21 6.89
CA THR A 59 -3.27 -0.74 7.24
C THR A 59 -4.32 -1.83 7.07
N ILE A 60 -4.27 -2.64 6.02
CA ILE A 60 -5.18 -3.78 5.85
C ILE A 60 -4.99 -4.80 6.98
N ARG A 61 -3.75 -5.08 7.37
CA ARG A 61 -3.44 -5.97 8.51
C ARG A 61 -3.86 -5.38 9.85
N TYR A 62 -3.81 -4.06 10.01
CA TYR A 62 -4.41 -3.38 11.16
C TYR A 62 -5.93 -3.62 11.20
N TYR A 63 -6.64 -3.46 10.07
CA TYR A 63 -8.07 -3.75 10.01
C TYR A 63 -8.38 -5.23 10.24
N LEU A 64 -7.54 -6.15 9.76
CA LEU A 64 -7.65 -7.58 10.08
C LEU A 64 -7.63 -7.80 11.60
N GLN A 65 -6.66 -7.21 12.30
CA GLN A 65 -6.54 -7.34 13.74
C GLN A 65 -7.74 -6.75 14.47
N GLU A 66 -8.17 -5.55 14.06
CA GLU A 66 -9.33 -4.86 14.65
C GLU A 66 -10.61 -5.70 14.48
N TYR A 67 -10.86 -6.20 13.27
CA TYR A 67 -12.09 -6.94 12.96
C TYR A 67 -12.08 -8.34 13.56
N ALA A 68 -11.00 -9.11 13.38
CA ALA A 68 -10.90 -10.44 13.98
C ALA A 68 -10.94 -10.38 15.52
N GLY A 69 -10.29 -9.38 16.12
CA GLY A 69 -10.32 -9.14 17.56
C GLY A 69 -11.73 -8.82 18.07
N ARG A 70 -12.43 -7.91 17.41
CA ARG A 70 -13.84 -7.58 17.71
C ARG A 70 -14.76 -8.78 17.55
N PHE A 71 -14.61 -9.54 16.47
CA PHE A 71 -15.41 -10.73 16.22
C PHE A 71 -15.25 -11.76 17.34
N ILE A 72 -14.00 -12.06 17.76
CA ILE A 72 -13.73 -13.03 18.82
C ILE A 72 -14.24 -12.53 20.18
N ASN A 73 -13.97 -11.27 20.52
CA ASN A 73 -14.15 -10.78 21.88
C ASN A 73 -15.56 -10.25 22.14
N LEU A 74 -16.23 -9.72 21.11
CA LEU A 74 -17.47 -8.94 21.23
C LEU A 74 -18.57 -9.41 20.25
N GLY A 75 -18.24 -10.29 19.30
CA GLY A 75 -19.16 -10.81 18.29
C GLY A 75 -19.35 -9.89 17.07
N PRO A 76 -20.10 -10.34 16.05
CA PRO A 76 -20.22 -9.68 14.75
C PRO A 76 -20.93 -8.31 14.79
N HIS A 77 -21.76 -8.04 15.79
CA HIS A 77 -22.44 -6.75 15.94
C HIS A 77 -21.53 -5.62 16.44
N SER A 78 -20.26 -5.92 16.69
CA SER A 78 -19.29 -4.97 17.23
C SER A 78 -18.43 -4.30 16.16
N PHE A 79 -18.57 -4.66 14.87
CA PHE A 79 -17.73 -4.11 13.80
C PHE A 79 -17.87 -2.58 13.67
N PRO A 80 -16.77 -1.87 13.38
CA PRO A 80 -16.81 -0.44 13.14
C PRO A 80 -17.39 -0.14 11.75
N THR A 81 -17.75 1.12 11.52
CA THR A 81 -18.32 1.60 10.25
C THR A 81 -17.42 1.33 9.05
N SER A 82 -16.10 1.34 9.24
CA SER A 82 -15.13 1.00 8.19
C SER A 82 -15.28 -0.43 7.65
N PHE A 83 -15.90 -1.34 8.41
CA PHE A 83 -16.17 -2.70 7.95
C PHE A 83 -17.13 -2.72 6.77
N ASN A 84 -18.11 -1.83 6.70
CA ASN A 84 -19.10 -1.81 5.61
C ASN A 84 -18.47 -1.56 4.23
N VAL A 85 -17.33 -0.87 4.20
CA VAL A 85 -16.56 -0.63 2.98
C VAL A 85 -15.47 -1.67 2.79
N LEU A 86 -14.78 -2.07 3.86
CA LEU A 86 -13.59 -2.93 3.79
C LEU A 86 -13.89 -4.43 3.92
N GLU A 87 -15.13 -4.83 4.18
CA GLU A 87 -15.54 -6.24 4.30
C GLU A 87 -15.05 -7.12 3.14
N PRO A 88 -15.05 -6.67 1.87
CA PRO A 88 -14.55 -7.46 0.75
C PRO A 88 -13.07 -7.90 0.83
N PHE A 89 -12.24 -7.26 1.66
CA PHE A 89 -10.86 -7.71 1.89
C PHE A 89 -10.78 -8.96 2.77
N PHE A 90 -11.88 -9.34 3.43
CA PHE A 90 -11.91 -10.39 4.43
C PHE A 90 -12.87 -11.51 4.05
N ILE A 91 -12.60 -12.71 4.57
CA ILE A 91 -13.53 -13.84 4.49
C ILE A 91 -13.83 -14.38 5.88
N PHE A 92 -15.07 -14.81 6.09
CA PHE A 92 -15.39 -15.60 7.26
C PHE A 92 -15.05 -17.07 7.01
N ASN A 93 -13.98 -17.55 7.65
CA ASN A 93 -13.62 -18.95 7.62
C ASN A 93 -14.58 -19.74 8.52
N ILE A 94 -15.60 -20.35 7.92
CA ILE A 94 -16.63 -21.13 8.62
C ILE A 94 -16.00 -22.28 9.42
N GLU A 95 -14.95 -22.92 8.90
CA GLU A 95 -14.36 -24.09 9.53
C GLU A 95 -13.66 -23.78 10.85
N ASN A 96 -13.02 -22.61 10.92
CA ASN A 96 -12.25 -22.12 12.06
C ASN A 96 -12.98 -21.02 12.85
N SER A 97 -14.15 -20.60 12.37
CA SER A 97 -15.00 -19.52 12.91
C SER A 97 -14.21 -18.24 13.19
N ILE A 98 -13.51 -17.75 12.19
CA ILE A 98 -12.67 -16.56 12.29
C ILE A 98 -12.81 -15.70 11.04
N LEU A 99 -12.78 -14.38 11.21
CA LEU A 99 -12.57 -13.47 10.10
C LEU A 99 -11.08 -13.43 9.77
N GLN A 100 -10.73 -13.71 8.51
CA GLN A 100 -9.36 -13.73 8.03
C GLN A 100 -9.25 -12.89 6.76
N LEU A 101 -8.04 -12.51 6.36
CA LEU A 101 -7.83 -11.81 5.09
C LEU A 101 -8.03 -12.78 3.91
N ILE A 102 -8.44 -12.26 2.76
CA ILE A 102 -8.36 -12.98 1.48
C ILE A 102 -6.93 -13.49 1.27
N GLU A 103 -6.81 -14.68 0.68
CA GLU A 103 -5.53 -15.40 0.64
C GLU A 103 -4.59 -14.90 -0.45
N GLU A 104 -5.13 -14.44 -1.58
CA GLU A 104 -4.36 -14.00 -2.73
C GLU A 104 -4.11 -12.49 -2.65
N GLU A 105 -2.83 -12.11 -2.65
CA GLU A 105 -2.36 -10.74 -2.59
C GLU A 105 -1.27 -10.53 -3.64
N GLU A 106 -1.39 -9.48 -4.45
CA GLU A 106 -0.37 -9.05 -5.41
C GLU A 106 0.06 -7.62 -5.10
N ALA A 107 1.35 -7.34 -5.24
CA ALA A 107 1.93 -6.02 -4.94
C ALA A 107 2.64 -5.46 -6.16
N TYR A 108 2.29 -4.24 -6.53
CA TYR A 108 2.77 -3.54 -7.71
C TYR A 108 3.34 -2.17 -7.34
N SER A 109 4.44 -1.81 -7.99
CA SER A 109 5.07 -0.50 -7.91
C SER A 109 4.98 0.19 -9.25
N VAL A 110 4.31 1.34 -9.31
CA VAL A 110 3.95 2.04 -10.55
C VAL A 110 4.34 3.51 -10.49
N SER A 111 4.74 4.11 -11.61
CA SER A 111 4.97 5.56 -11.72
C SER A 111 3.64 6.31 -11.71
N LEU A 112 3.44 7.23 -10.75
CA LEU A 112 2.23 8.06 -10.69
C LEU A 112 2.14 8.93 -11.94
N LEU A 113 3.26 9.50 -12.39
CA LEU A 113 3.31 10.33 -13.58
C LEU A 113 2.87 9.55 -14.82
N ASP A 114 3.40 8.35 -15.03
CA ASP A 114 3.03 7.55 -16.21
C ASP A 114 1.58 7.09 -16.15
N PHE A 115 1.10 6.73 -14.96
CA PHE A 115 -0.30 6.38 -14.76
C PHE A 115 -1.21 7.59 -15.01
N LEU A 116 -0.86 8.77 -14.51
CA LEU A 116 -1.59 10.01 -14.77
C LEU A 116 -1.59 10.35 -16.27
N ASN A 117 -0.45 10.25 -16.95
CA ASN A 117 -0.35 10.44 -18.39
C ASN A 117 -1.24 9.45 -19.17
N PHE A 118 -1.31 8.19 -18.70
CA PHE A 118 -2.19 7.18 -19.29
C PHE A 118 -3.66 7.57 -19.14
N VAL A 119 -4.15 7.84 -17.93
CA VAL A 119 -5.58 8.13 -17.70
C VAL A 119 -6.02 9.51 -18.19
N THR A 120 -5.07 10.41 -18.46
CA THR A 120 -5.35 11.74 -19.05
C THR A 120 -5.09 11.80 -20.55
N SER A 121 -4.64 10.71 -21.17
CA SER A 121 -4.42 10.65 -22.61
C SER A 121 -5.74 10.74 -23.38
N ASN A 122 -5.71 11.32 -24.58
CA ASN A 122 -6.89 11.43 -25.43
C ASN A 122 -7.46 10.07 -25.86
N ASP A 123 -6.65 9.01 -25.78
CA ASP A 123 -7.01 7.64 -26.17
C ASP A 123 -7.57 6.83 -24.99
N PHE A 124 -7.54 7.38 -23.76
CA PHE A 124 -8.10 6.71 -22.60
C PHE A 124 -9.63 6.80 -22.58
N ASP A 125 -10.26 5.64 -22.57
CA ASP A 125 -11.71 5.50 -22.37
C ASP A 125 -11.97 4.52 -21.23
N SER A 126 -12.40 5.03 -20.07
CA SER A 126 -12.73 4.20 -18.91
C SER A 126 -13.91 3.26 -19.16
N ASP A 127 -14.77 3.57 -20.13
CA ASP A 127 -15.92 2.74 -20.49
C ASP A 127 -15.55 1.55 -21.36
N SER A 128 -14.36 1.58 -21.98
CA SER A 128 -13.81 0.47 -22.76
C SER A 128 -13.19 -0.64 -21.89
N ILE A 129 -12.91 -0.35 -20.62
CA ILE A 129 -12.26 -1.28 -19.69
C ILE A 129 -13.31 -2.26 -19.14
N ASP A 130 -13.10 -3.56 -19.38
CA ASP A 130 -13.83 -4.60 -18.67
C ASP A 130 -13.25 -4.81 -17.27
N TYR A 131 -13.87 -4.18 -16.26
CA TYR A 131 -13.44 -4.32 -14.86
C TYR A 131 -13.66 -5.74 -14.29
N PHE A 132 -14.52 -6.57 -14.87
CA PHE A 132 -14.71 -7.94 -14.39
C PHE A 132 -13.53 -8.83 -14.80
N GLU A 133 -13.00 -8.59 -15.99
CA GLU A 133 -11.79 -9.24 -16.51
C GLU A 133 -10.52 -8.69 -15.84
N ASN A 134 -10.42 -7.36 -15.73
CA ASN A 134 -9.20 -6.69 -15.27
C ASN A 134 -9.08 -6.57 -13.76
N ILE A 135 -10.15 -6.76 -12.99
CA ILE A 135 -10.07 -6.86 -11.53
C ILE A 135 -10.60 -8.24 -11.12
N PRO A 136 -9.82 -9.32 -11.28
CA PRO A 136 -10.21 -10.65 -10.85
C PRO A 136 -10.75 -10.69 -9.41
N GLU A 137 -11.71 -11.58 -9.21
CA GLU A 137 -12.40 -11.73 -7.93
C GLU A 137 -11.49 -12.38 -6.88
N ASN A 138 -11.61 -11.93 -5.63
CA ASN A 138 -10.88 -12.51 -4.48
C ASN A 138 -9.35 -12.43 -4.58
N ILE A 139 -8.82 -11.43 -5.28
CA ILE A 139 -7.40 -11.05 -5.26
C ILE A 139 -7.29 -9.63 -4.70
N ILE A 140 -6.42 -9.46 -3.69
CA ILE A 140 -6.09 -8.14 -3.17
C ILE A 140 -4.93 -7.58 -4.00
N TYR A 141 -5.18 -6.47 -4.69
CA TYR A 141 -4.15 -5.72 -5.39
C TYR A 141 -3.64 -4.59 -4.51
N HIS A 142 -2.34 -4.54 -4.27
CA HIS A 142 -1.65 -3.45 -3.61
C HIS A 142 -0.84 -2.65 -4.63
N PHE A 143 -1.13 -1.36 -4.76
CA PHE A 143 -0.36 -0.45 -5.61
C PHE A 143 0.36 0.56 -4.73
N GLN A 144 1.65 0.73 -4.99
CA GLN A 144 2.44 1.85 -4.47
C GLN A 144 2.95 2.70 -5.62
N PHE A 145 2.93 4.01 -5.43
CA PHE A 145 3.56 4.92 -6.38
C PHE A 145 5.04 5.13 -6.01
N ASN A 146 5.93 4.95 -6.99
CA ASN A 146 7.39 5.09 -6.82
C ASN A 146 7.92 6.49 -7.20
N SER A 147 7.09 7.35 -7.77
CA SER A 147 7.35 8.79 -7.92
C SER A 147 7.11 9.51 -6.61
N ASP A 148 7.94 10.51 -6.31
CA ASP A 148 7.77 11.38 -5.15
C ASP A 148 6.36 12.01 -5.23
N PHE A 149 5.46 11.54 -4.37
CA PHE A 149 4.06 12.02 -4.28
C PHE A 149 4.01 13.51 -3.95
N GLU A 150 5.12 14.09 -3.45
CA GLU A 150 5.29 15.52 -3.22
C GLU A 150 5.15 16.37 -4.50
N GLU A 151 5.32 15.78 -5.68
CA GLU A 151 5.18 16.47 -6.96
C GLU A 151 3.70 16.66 -7.39
N TYR A 152 2.76 15.90 -6.80
CA TYR A 152 1.36 15.87 -7.22
C TYR A 152 0.39 16.10 -6.07
N ASN A 153 -0.02 17.36 -5.92
CA ASN A 153 -1.06 17.75 -4.96
C ASN A 153 -2.43 17.66 -5.60
N PHE A 154 -3.34 16.91 -4.97
CA PHE A 154 -4.75 16.92 -5.33
C PHE A 154 -5.44 17.99 -4.48
N SER A 155 -5.87 19.08 -5.10
CA SER A 155 -6.61 20.14 -4.43
C SER A 155 -8.07 20.19 -4.89
N SER A 156 -8.97 20.42 -3.93
CA SER A 156 -10.34 20.84 -4.20
C SER A 156 -10.39 22.38 -4.30
N THR A 157 -11.52 22.94 -4.73
CA THR A 157 -11.83 24.38 -4.77
C THR A 157 -11.69 25.13 -3.44
N ASN A 158 -11.33 24.45 -2.33
CA ASN A 158 -11.30 24.97 -0.96
C ASN A 158 -9.89 24.96 -0.31
N ASP A 159 -8.80 25.14 -1.07
CA ASP A 159 -7.40 25.26 -0.59
C ASP A 159 -6.78 24.07 0.18
N THR A 160 -7.52 22.99 0.45
CA THR A 160 -6.96 21.77 1.06
C THR A 160 -6.22 20.92 0.03
N SER A 161 -4.94 20.65 0.29
CA SER A 161 -4.09 19.80 -0.55
C SER A 161 -3.97 18.39 0.03
N PHE A 162 -4.18 17.39 -0.81
CA PHE A 162 -4.05 15.98 -0.47
C PHE A 162 -2.92 15.33 -1.25
N PHE A 163 -2.19 14.46 -0.56
CA PHE A 163 -1.15 13.61 -1.11
C PHE A 163 -1.65 12.17 -1.05
N ILE A 164 -1.56 11.43 -2.15
CA ILE A 164 -2.03 10.04 -2.22
C ILE A 164 -0.81 9.14 -2.33
N GLY A 165 -0.64 8.22 -1.38
CA GLY A 165 0.54 7.36 -1.32
C GLY A 165 0.31 5.98 -1.93
N ASN A 166 -0.50 5.18 -1.23
CA ASN A 166 -0.67 3.77 -1.56
C ASN A 166 -2.15 3.43 -1.69
N ILE A 167 -2.45 2.47 -2.55
CA ILE A 167 -3.81 2.02 -2.85
C ILE A 167 -3.88 0.52 -2.65
N SER A 168 -4.99 0.03 -2.12
CA SER A 168 -5.34 -1.39 -2.22
C SER A 168 -6.76 -1.53 -2.74
N LEU A 169 -7.00 -2.52 -3.58
CA LEU A 169 -8.35 -2.80 -4.07
C LEU A 169 -8.61 -4.30 -4.19
N ILE A 170 -9.87 -4.67 -4.11
CA ILE A 170 -10.36 -6.04 -4.28
C ILE A 170 -11.75 -6.04 -4.89
N ARG A 171 -12.03 -6.98 -5.80
CA ARG A 171 -13.39 -7.22 -6.31
C ARG A 171 -14.04 -8.41 -5.63
N GLN A 172 -15.31 -8.23 -5.26
CA GLN A 172 -16.25 -9.31 -4.92
C GLN A 172 -17.58 -9.07 -5.64
N GLY A 173 -17.94 -9.95 -6.58
CA GLY A 173 -19.12 -9.75 -7.43
C GLY A 173 -19.03 -8.44 -8.21
N ASN A 174 -20.07 -7.61 -8.12
CA ASN A 174 -20.10 -6.29 -8.78
C ASN A 174 -19.40 -5.20 -7.98
N ASN A 175 -18.87 -5.52 -6.80
CA ASN A 175 -18.35 -4.53 -5.88
C ASN A 175 -16.83 -4.50 -5.92
N VAL A 176 -16.25 -3.31 -6.05
CA VAL A 176 -14.81 -3.10 -5.83
C VAL A 176 -14.66 -2.27 -4.56
N SER A 177 -14.03 -2.86 -3.55
CA SER A 177 -13.61 -2.12 -2.36
C SER A 177 -12.21 -1.58 -2.60
N MET A 178 -12.02 -0.28 -2.36
CA MET A 178 -10.74 0.40 -2.51
C MET A 178 -10.38 1.11 -1.21
N LEU A 179 -9.12 1.02 -0.82
CA LEU A 179 -8.51 1.72 0.30
C LEU A 179 -7.33 2.55 -0.20
N LEU A 180 -7.43 3.86 -0.09
CA LEU A 180 -6.37 4.82 -0.35
C LEU A 180 -5.80 5.34 0.97
N GLN A 181 -4.48 5.49 1.01
CA GLN A 181 -3.80 6.19 2.09
C GLN A 181 -3.41 7.58 1.62
N CYS A 182 -3.84 8.58 2.40
CA CYS A 182 -3.70 9.98 2.03
C CYS A 182 -3.06 10.79 3.16
N GLY A 183 -2.35 11.85 2.80
CA GLY A 183 -1.89 12.91 3.69
C GLY A 183 -2.64 14.20 3.40
N GLU A 184 -3.26 14.81 4.41
CA GLU A 184 -3.89 16.14 4.29
C GLU A 184 -3.01 17.19 4.97
N THR A 185 -2.75 18.31 4.31
CA THR A 185 -2.09 19.47 4.91
C THR A 185 -2.96 20.07 6.01
N TYR A 186 -2.37 20.49 7.13
CA TYR A 186 -3.10 21.09 8.24
C TYR A 186 -2.34 22.26 8.87
N ASP A 187 -3.08 23.19 9.48
CA ASP A 187 -2.48 24.23 10.33
C ASP A 187 -2.11 23.64 11.71
N LYS A 188 -0.86 23.82 12.13
CA LYS A 188 -0.34 23.23 13.37
C LYS A 188 -1.03 23.79 14.61
N ASN A 189 -1.34 25.10 14.64
CA ASN A 189 -1.98 25.72 15.79
C ASN A 189 -3.44 25.26 15.92
N GLU A 190 -4.16 25.20 14.80
CA GLU A 190 -5.54 24.68 14.78
C GLU A 190 -5.59 23.20 15.18
N ALA A 191 -4.64 22.39 14.71
CA ALA A 191 -4.54 20.99 15.07
C ALA A 191 -4.23 20.79 16.57
N GLU A 192 -3.30 21.57 17.12
CA GLU A 192 -2.99 21.53 18.56
C GLU A 192 -4.19 21.93 19.41
N GLU A 193 -4.88 23.02 19.04
CA GLU A 193 -6.09 23.46 19.73
C GLU A 193 -7.19 22.39 19.69
N TYR A 194 -7.41 21.79 18.52
CA TYR A 194 -8.38 20.71 18.32
C TYR A 194 -8.10 19.47 19.19
N LEU A 195 -6.82 19.16 19.46
CA LEU A 195 -6.42 17.96 20.20
C LEU A 195 -6.41 18.16 21.72
N LYS A 196 -6.38 19.40 22.23
CA LYS A 196 -6.31 19.70 23.67
C LYS A 196 -7.38 18.98 24.50
N ASP A 197 -8.62 18.97 24.02
CA ASP A 197 -9.76 18.40 24.74
C ASP A 197 -10.02 16.91 24.38
N ARG A 198 -9.19 16.33 23.50
CA ARG A 198 -9.33 14.93 23.05
C ARG A 198 -8.49 13.98 23.88
N THR A 199 -8.83 13.90 25.16
CA THR A 199 -8.26 12.90 26.05
C THR A 199 -8.93 11.54 25.86
N LYS A 200 -8.27 10.48 26.31
CA LYS A 200 -8.82 9.13 26.37
C LYS A 200 -10.14 9.10 27.15
N GLU A 201 -10.22 9.83 28.28
CA GLU A 201 -11.41 9.92 29.11
C GLU A 201 -12.56 10.62 28.38
N ALA A 202 -12.28 11.73 27.68
CA ALA A 202 -13.28 12.47 26.91
C ALA A 202 -13.82 11.64 25.74
N LEU A 203 -12.95 10.94 25.02
CA LEU A 203 -13.34 10.02 23.94
C LEU A 203 -14.15 8.83 24.46
N TYR A 204 -13.79 8.29 25.63
CA TYR A 204 -14.56 7.22 26.25
C TYR A 204 -15.94 7.71 26.74
N ALA A 205 -16.02 8.93 27.29
CA ALA A 205 -17.28 9.52 27.74
C ALA A 205 -18.28 9.69 26.59
N THR A 206 -17.80 10.14 25.42
CA THR A 206 -18.59 10.35 24.20
C THR A 206 -18.92 9.05 23.43
N MET A 207 -18.36 7.91 23.82
CA MET A 207 -18.70 6.62 23.24
C MET A 207 -20.16 6.27 23.51
N SER A 208 -20.85 5.70 22.51
CA SER A 208 -22.25 5.31 22.67
C SER A 208 -22.43 4.21 23.72
N GLU A 209 -23.55 4.24 24.44
CA GLU A 209 -23.88 3.25 25.48
C GLU A 209 -23.92 1.83 24.94
N ARG A 210 -24.32 1.65 23.67
CA ARG A 210 -24.26 0.35 22.99
C ARG A 210 -22.81 -0.16 22.87
N LYS A 211 -21.87 0.69 22.46
CA LYS A 211 -20.46 0.29 22.35
C LYS A 211 -19.88 -0.02 23.72
N LYS A 212 -20.23 0.76 24.76
CA LYS A 212 -19.86 0.47 26.15
C LYS A 212 -20.45 -0.85 26.65
N SER A 213 -21.72 -1.13 26.35
CA SER A 213 -22.39 -2.36 26.80
C SER A 213 -21.86 -3.62 26.12
N LEU A 214 -21.38 -3.50 24.88
CA LEU A 214 -20.61 -4.56 24.22
C LEU A 214 -19.24 -4.79 24.88
N GLY A 215 -18.75 -3.84 25.67
CA GLY A 215 -17.46 -3.89 26.36
C GLY A 215 -16.29 -3.33 25.55
N LEU A 216 -16.55 -2.44 24.59
CA LEU A 216 -15.48 -1.72 23.89
C LEU A 216 -14.77 -0.76 24.84
N THR A 217 -13.45 -0.73 24.76
CA THR A 217 -12.60 0.19 25.53
C THR A 217 -11.50 0.76 24.63
N ILE A 218 -10.82 1.82 25.10
CA ILE A 218 -9.67 2.40 24.41
C ILE A 218 -8.40 1.75 24.99
N GLU A 219 -7.85 0.76 24.29
CA GLU A 219 -6.70 -0.03 24.74
C GLU A 219 -5.37 0.60 24.30
N THR A 220 -4.95 1.63 25.04
CA THR A 220 -3.69 2.34 24.81
C THR A 220 -3.17 2.97 26.11
N ASP A 221 -1.86 3.07 26.23
CA ASP A 221 -1.17 3.75 27.33
C ASP A 221 -1.15 5.28 27.11
N GLU A 222 -1.45 5.72 25.90
CA GLU A 222 -1.56 7.13 25.54
C GLU A 222 -2.79 7.77 26.19
N THR A 223 -2.61 8.97 26.75
CA THR A 223 -3.68 9.71 27.44
C THR A 223 -4.36 10.74 26.54
N HIS A 224 -3.67 11.22 25.50
CA HIS A 224 -4.14 12.27 24.61
C HIS A 224 -4.10 11.83 23.15
N ALA A 225 -5.05 12.33 22.37
CA ALA A 225 -5.02 12.22 20.93
C ALA A 225 -3.83 13.01 20.38
N LYS A 226 -3.19 12.48 19.34
CA LYS A 226 -2.07 13.15 18.65
C LYS A 226 -2.19 13.03 17.15
N ILE A 227 -1.49 13.93 16.48
CA ILE A 227 -1.33 13.90 15.03
C ILE A 227 -0.56 12.63 14.66
N VAL A 228 -1.12 11.89 13.70
CA VAL A 228 -0.45 10.74 13.10
C VAL A 228 0.02 11.21 11.74
N ASN A 229 1.32 11.42 11.63
CA ASN A 229 1.92 11.91 10.39
C ASN A 229 1.75 10.88 9.27
N PHE A 230 1.48 11.37 8.07
CA PHE A 230 1.47 10.55 6.87
C PHE A 230 2.92 10.26 6.45
N LYS A 231 3.33 8.99 6.56
CA LYS A 231 4.73 8.58 6.39
C LYS A 231 5.67 9.41 7.28
N GLU A 232 6.74 9.98 6.74
CA GLU A 232 7.73 10.77 7.48
C GLU A 232 7.43 12.28 7.46
N HIS A 233 6.33 12.71 6.84
CA HIS A 233 6.01 14.13 6.63
C HIS A 233 5.30 14.75 7.84
N ASN A 234 5.96 15.69 8.50
CA ASN A 234 5.48 16.34 9.73
C ASN A 234 4.41 17.44 9.52
N ASN A 235 4.01 17.67 8.28
CA ASN A 235 3.02 18.65 7.84
C ASN A 235 1.78 17.98 7.21
N LEU A 236 1.75 16.65 7.13
CA LEU A 236 0.66 15.88 6.56
C LEU A 236 0.03 14.98 7.61
N TRP A 237 -1.26 15.16 7.87
CA TRP A 237 -2.01 14.27 8.74
C TRP A 237 -2.45 13.03 7.95
N SER A 238 -2.26 11.84 8.51
CA SER A 238 -2.64 10.57 7.90
C SER A 238 -4.15 10.36 7.87
N TYR A 239 -4.63 9.94 6.69
CA TYR A 239 -6.01 9.55 6.41
C TYR A 239 -6.06 8.19 5.72
N ASN A 240 -7.08 7.41 6.08
CA ASN A 240 -7.52 6.24 5.32
C ASN A 240 -8.83 6.59 4.62
N VAL A 241 -8.81 6.67 3.29
CA VAL A 241 -10.00 6.90 2.48
C VAL A 241 -10.40 5.58 1.86
N SER A 242 -11.63 5.13 2.09
CA SER A 242 -12.16 3.88 1.57
C SER A 242 -13.41 4.13 0.75
N LEU A 243 -13.52 3.44 -0.37
CA LEU A 243 -14.62 3.57 -1.32
C LEU A 243 -15.17 2.18 -1.66
N LEU A 244 -16.49 2.08 -1.77
CA LEU A 244 -17.15 0.92 -2.32
C LEU A 244 -17.78 1.30 -3.66
N PHE A 245 -17.28 0.73 -4.75
CA PHE A 245 -17.80 0.95 -6.10
C PHE A 245 -18.74 -0.19 -6.49
N ASP A 246 -19.86 0.11 -7.15
CA ASP A 246 -20.60 -0.87 -7.96
C ASP A 246 -20.19 -0.68 -9.42
N ILE A 247 -19.32 -1.55 -9.93
CA ILE A 247 -18.78 -1.46 -11.29
C ILE A 247 -19.84 -1.75 -12.36
N LYS A 248 -20.94 -2.44 -12.02
CA LYS A 248 -22.05 -2.71 -12.94
C LYS A 248 -22.94 -1.49 -13.10
N ARG A 249 -23.20 -0.77 -12.01
CA ARG A 249 -24.00 0.47 -12.02
C ARG A 249 -23.18 1.73 -12.31
N LYS A 250 -21.85 1.62 -12.26
CA LYS A 250 -20.90 2.74 -12.35
C LYS A 250 -21.16 3.79 -11.26
N THR A 251 -21.39 3.34 -10.03
CA THR A 251 -21.66 4.20 -8.87
C THR A 251 -20.60 4.01 -7.78
N ILE A 252 -20.44 5.04 -6.94
CA ILE A 252 -19.78 4.92 -5.64
C ILE A 252 -20.91 4.75 -4.62
N ASP A 253 -21.02 3.57 -4.05
CA ASP A 253 -22.10 3.22 -3.12
C ASP A 253 -21.80 3.72 -1.71
N ILE A 254 -20.51 3.75 -1.30
CA ILE A 254 -20.09 4.27 0.00
C ILE A 254 -18.77 5.04 -0.15
N ARG A 255 -18.73 6.24 0.42
CA ARG A 255 -17.52 7.02 0.69
C ARG A 255 -17.25 7.02 2.18
N HIS A 256 -16.02 6.71 2.57
CA HIS A 256 -15.60 6.65 3.97
C HIS A 256 -14.22 7.26 4.15
N VAL A 257 -14.15 8.41 4.82
CA VAL A 257 -12.90 9.13 5.12
C VAL A 257 -12.60 8.99 6.60
N ALA A 258 -11.44 8.49 6.95
CA ALA A 258 -11.01 8.29 8.34
C ALA A 258 -9.67 8.97 8.63
N ARG A 259 -9.70 10.11 9.33
CA ARG A 259 -8.50 10.76 9.86
C ARG A 259 -7.98 10.00 11.06
N ASP A 260 -6.69 9.73 11.08
CA ASP A 260 -6.08 8.96 12.16
C ASP A 260 -5.58 9.85 13.32
N GLU A 261 -6.19 9.71 14.49
CA GLU A 261 -5.90 10.52 15.69
C GLU A 261 -5.37 9.63 16.83
N ASN A 262 -4.50 8.65 16.52
CA ASN A 262 -3.87 7.60 17.35
C ASN A 262 -4.77 6.78 18.30
N LEU A 263 -5.60 7.43 19.12
CA LEU A 263 -6.62 6.84 19.99
C LEU A 263 -7.86 6.44 19.20
N SER A 264 -8.20 7.22 18.17
CA SER A 264 -9.45 7.06 17.43
C SER A 264 -9.29 7.45 15.96
N PHE A 265 -10.32 7.17 15.17
CA PHE A 265 -10.46 7.73 13.84
C PHE A 265 -11.60 8.74 13.88
N ARG A 266 -11.37 9.95 13.34
CA ARG A 266 -12.47 10.84 12.99
C ARG A 266 -12.98 10.42 11.62
N VAL A 267 -14.24 10.01 11.58
CA VAL A 267 -14.86 9.40 10.40
C VAL A 267 -15.89 10.35 9.79
N LEU A 268 -15.85 10.48 8.46
CA LEU A 268 -16.90 11.04 7.61
C LEU A 268 -17.35 9.95 6.65
N THR A 269 -18.66 9.78 6.46
CA THR A 269 -19.20 8.79 5.54
C THR A 269 -20.61 9.17 5.09
N ASP A 270 -21.01 8.72 3.91
CA ASP A 270 -22.38 8.81 3.41
C ASP A 270 -23.15 7.49 3.53
N ASP A 271 -22.59 6.49 4.22
CA ASP A 271 -23.32 5.31 4.64
C ASP A 271 -24.41 5.69 5.65
N PHE A 272 -25.64 5.78 5.15
CA PHE A 272 -26.81 6.15 5.92
C PHE A 272 -27.03 5.23 7.13
N PHE A 273 -26.77 3.92 6.99
CA PHE A 273 -26.92 2.98 8.08
C PHE A 273 -25.86 3.24 9.15
N ALA A 274 -24.60 3.47 8.75
CA ALA A 274 -23.53 3.82 9.69
C ALA A 274 -23.83 5.09 10.50
N ILE A 275 -24.41 6.12 9.87
CA ILE A 275 -24.74 7.39 10.54
C ILE A 275 -25.92 7.23 11.51
N PHE A 276 -27.00 6.57 11.08
CA PHE A 276 -28.28 6.62 11.81
C PHE A 276 -28.65 5.33 12.55
N ALA A 277 -27.87 4.25 12.46
CA ALA A 277 -28.19 2.97 13.11
C ALA A 277 -28.45 3.07 14.63
N GLU A 278 -27.86 4.06 15.30
CA GLU A 278 -28.01 4.28 16.75
C GLU A 278 -28.91 5.49 17.10
N GLN A 279 -29.44 6.21 16.10
CA GLN A 279 -30.16 7.48 16.28
C GLN A 279 -31.67 7.32 16.07
N THR A 280 -32.31 6.50 16.91
CA THR A 280 -33.73 6.13 16.77
C THR A 280 -34.71 7.27 17.09
N GLN A 281 -34.25 8.33 17.76
CA GLN A 281 -35.10 9.43 18.25
C GLN A 281 -35.14 10.64 17.30
N LEU A 282 -34.29 10.68 16.27
CA LEU A 282 -34.26 11.82 15.34
C LEU A 282 -35.44 11.79 14.37
N THR A 283 -36.03 12.97 14.17
CA THR A 283 -37.03 13.25 13.14
C THR A 283 -36.45 13.13 11.73
N SER A 284 -37.30 13.05 10.71
CA SER A 284 -36.82 12.98 9.32
C SER A 284 -36.06 14.23 8.89
N ASP A 285 -36.41 15.41 9.42
CA ASP A 285 -35.78 16.67 9.01
C ASP A 285 -34.40 16.85 9.68
N GLU A 286 -34.26 16.49 10.95
CA GLU A 286 -32.96 16.44 11.63
C GLU A 286 -32.00 15.46 10.94
N ARG A 287 -32.49 14.28 10.52
CA ARG A 287 -31.67 13.31 9.76
C ARG A 287 -31.20 13.90 8.43
N LYS A 288 -32.08 14.60 7.69
CA LYS A 288 -31.71 15.25 6.43
C LYS A 288 -30.65 16.32 6.67
N GLU A 289 -30.80 17.14 7.70
CA GLU A 289 -29.82 18.18 8.03
C GLU A 289 -28.44 17.58 8.36
N ILE A 290 -28.40 16.58 9.23
CA ILE A 290 -27.15 15.87 9.59
C ILE A 290 -26.51 15.24 8.35
N PHE A 291 -27.30 14.58 7.51
CA PHE A 291 -26.79 13.93 6.30
C PHE A 291 -26.27 14.96 5.28
N ASN A 292 -26.98 16.07 5.07
CA ASN A 292 -26.52 17.14 4.19
C ASN A 292 -25.22 17.79 4.69
N ASN A 293 -25.08 17.94 6.02
CA ASN A 293 -23.83 18.42 6.62
C ASN A 293 -22.68 17.42 6.40
N GLN A 294 -22.92 16.11 6.52
CA GLN A 294 -21.93 15.08 6.18
C GLN A 294 -21.52 15.15 4.70
N LEU A 295 -22.48 15.29 3.78
CA LEU A 295 -22.19 15.43 2.36
C LEU A 295 -21.35 16.67 2.04
N LYS A 296 -21.64 17.80 2.72
CA LYS A 296 -20.85 19.03 2.59
C LYS A 296 -19.43 18.87 3.11
N GLU A 297 -19.22 18.11 4.17
CA GLU A 297 -17.87 17.83 4.67
C GLU A 297 -17.13 16.84 3.76
N LEU A 298 -17.83 15.83 3.21
CA LEU A 298 -17.27 14.89 2.25
C LEU A 298 -16.84 15.56 0.95
N SER A 299 -17.53 16.61 0.48
CA SER A 299 -17.17 17.30 -0.77
C SER A 299 -15.79 17.96 -0.72
N LYS A 300 -15.19 18.11 0.47
CA LYS A 300 -13.79 18.54 0.60
C LYS A 300 -12.81 17.52 0.01
N TYR A 301 -13.21 16.26 -0.09
CA TYR A 301 -12.41 15.13 -0.55
C TYR A 301 -12.76 14.70 -2.00
N ASP A 302 -13.54 15.48 -2.74
CA ASP A 302 -13.99 15.12 -4.10
C ASP A 302 -12.81 14.86 -5.06
N ALA A 303 -11.72 15.61 -4.96
CA ALA A 303 -10.51 15.37 -5.75
C ALA A 303 -9.90 13.97 -5.49
N VAL A 304 -9.93 13.50 -4.24
CA VAL A 304 -9.47 12.15 -3.87
C VAL A 304 -10.43 11.09 -4.42
N PHE A 305 -11.74 11.34 -4.36
CA PHE A 305 -12.74 10.42 -4.91
C PHE A 305 -12.67 10.33 -6.42
N ASP A 306 -12.40 11.44 -7.11
CA ASP A 306 -12.22 11.46 -8.57
C ASP A 306 -10.94 10.73 -8.98
N PHE A 307 -9.83 10.96 -8.28
CA PHE A 307 -8.60 10.19 -8.51
C PHE A 307 -8.83 8.69 -8.30
N ALA A 308 -9.58 8.31 -7.27
CA ALA A 308 -9.88 6.91 -6.99
C ALA A 308 -10.72 6.24 -8.09
N LYS A 309 -11.56 6.99 -8.84
CA LYS A 309 -12.23 6.44 -10.03
C LYS A 309 -11.23 6.01 -11.09
N TYR A 310 -10.22 6.85 -11.37
CA TYR A 310 -9.15 6.48 -12.30
C TYR A 310 -8.35 5.28 -11.80
N CYS A 311 -8.15 5.15 -10.49
CA CYS A 311 -7.45 4.03 -9.88
C CYS A 311 -8.11 2.66 -10.11
N LEU A 312 -9.38 2.60 -10.52
CA LEU A 312 -10.00 1.35 -10.99
C LEU A 312 -9.30 0.79 -12.24
N ALA A 313 -8.64 1.64 -13.02
CA ALA A 313 -7.89 1.24 -14.20
C ALA A 313 -6.46 0.77 -13.89
N LEU A 314 -5.99 0.81 -12.63
CA LEU A 314 -4.62 0.39 -12.27
C LEU A 314 -4.32 -1.07 -12.64
N PRO A 315 -5.18 -2.05 -12.32
CA PRO A 315 -4.97 -3.43 -12.76
C PRO A 315 -4.88 -3.56 -14.29
N TYR A 316 -5.81 -2.96 -15.03
CA TYR A 316 -5.79 -2.92 -16.50
C TYR A 316 -4.48 -2.33 -17.03
N TYR A 317 -4.09 -1.17 -16.50
CA TYR A 317 -2.85 -0.49 -16.89
C TYR A 317 -1.61 -1.35 -16.69
N VAL A 318 -1.54 -2.10 -15.58
CA VAL A 318 -0.45 -3.02 -15.30
C VAL A 318 -0.47 -4.23 -16.22
N PHE A 319 -1.64 -4.82 -16.48
CA PHE A 319 -1.79 -5.99 -17.35
C PHE A 319 -1.46 -5.66 -18.82
N GLU A 320 -1.87 -4.49 -19.30
CA GLU A 320 -1.51 -4.01 -20.65
C GLU A 320 -0.01 -3.70 -20.83
N ASN A 321 0.74 -3.61 -19.73
CA ASN A 321 2.18 -3.39 -19.75
C ASN A 321 2.93 -4.53 -19.03
N GLU A 322 2.36 -5.73 -18.99
CA GLU A 322 2.94 -6.88 -18.27
C GLU A 322 4.36 -7.21 -18.73
N GLU A 323 4.69 -6.93 -20.00
CA GLU A 323 6.00 -7.18 -20.59
C GLU A 323 7.11 -6.30 -20.01
N LYS A 324 6.73 -5.23 -19.30
CA LYS A 324 7.62 -4.29 -18.62
C LYS A 324 7.72 -4.57 -17.11
N LEU A 325 7.08 -5.62 -16.61
CA LEU A 325 7.14 -5.96 -15.20
C LEU A 325 8.46 -6.64 -14.85
N VAL A 326 9.09 -6.15 -13.80
CA VAL A 326 10.26 -6.73 -13.15
C VAL A 326 9.87 -7.13 -11.74
N ASP A 327 9.93 -8.43 -11.42
CA ASP A 327 9.66 -8.90 -10.07
C ASP A 327 10.92 -8.87 -9.20
N VAL A 328 10.74 -8.41 -7.96
CA VAL A 328 11.76 -8.52 -6.91
C VAL A 328 11.11 -9.18 -5.70
N THR A 329 11.72 -10.26 -5.22
CA THR A 329 11.22 -10.97 -4.05
C THR A 329 11.80 -10.38 -2.77
N TYR A 330 10.92 -10.00 -1.85
CA TYR A 330 11.27 -9.49 -0.52
C TYR A 330 10.86 -10.48 0.57
N GLU A 331 11.69 -10.58 1.61
CA GLU A 331 11.33 -11.32 2.81
C GLU A 331 10.23 -10.59 3.58
N THR A 332 9.26 -11.35 4.08
CA THR A 332 8.21 -10.84 4.96
C THR A 332 8.70 -10.85 6.41
N LYS A 333 8.03 -10.11 7.30
CA LYS A 333 8.28 -10.15 8.75
C LYS A 333 8.14 -11.55 9.37
N LEU A 334 7.45 -12.47 8.68
CA LEU A 334 7.32 -13.84 9.14
C LEU A 334 8.65 -14.61 9.14
N SER A 335 9.54 -14.29 8.18
CA SER A 335 10.88 -14.90 8.06
C SER A 335 11.70 -14.73 9.35
N GLU A 336 11.71 -13.51 9.88
CA GLU A 336 12.39 -13.15 11.13
C GLU A 336 11.70 -13.79 12.35
N LEU A 337 10.36 -13.75 12.39
CA LEU A 337 9.56 -14.24 13.52
C LEU A 337 9.72 -15.75 13.74
N LEU A 338 9.69 -16.53 12.66
CA LEU A 338 9.74 -17.98 12.70
C LEU A 338 11.17 -18.54 12.72
N THR A 339 12.17 -17.79 13.16
CA THR A 339 13.53 -18.33 13.39
C THR A 339 13.57 -19.26 14.61
N SER A 340 12.85 -18.91 15.68
CA SER A 340 12.86 -19.62 16.95
C SER A 340 11.98 -20.89 16.96
N PRO A 341 12.50 -22.07 17.39
CA PRO A 341 11.72 -23.30 17.51
C PRO A 341 10.49 -23.17 18.43
N LEU A 342 10.57 -22.34 19.48
CA LEU A 342 9.47 -22.10 20.40
C LEU A 342 8.32 -21.37 19.71
N VAL A 343 8.66 -20.36 18.89
CA VAL A 343 7.66 -19.60 18.12
C VAL A 343 7.07 -20.47 17.02
N LYS A 344 7.88 -21.26 16.30
CA LYS A 344 7.40 -22.25 15.31
C LYS A 344 6.34 -23.19 15.90
N ARG A 345 6.51 -23.63 17.15
CA ARG A 345 5.55 -24.50 17.84
C ARG A 345 4.18 -23.85 18.00
N ASN A 346 4.11 -22.52 18.16
CA ASN A 346 2.85 -21.80 18.29
C ASN A 346 2.01 -21.83 17.00
N PHE A 347 2.65 -22.03 15.84
CA PHE A 347 2.01 -22.06 14.52
C PHE A 347 2.05 -23.44 13.86
N GLN A 348 2.34 -24.50 14.62
CA GLN A 348 2.51 -25.85 14.09
C GLN A 348 1.25 -26.38 13.39
N ASN A 349 0.07 -26.00 13.91
CA ASN A 349 -1.21 -26.51 13.40
C ASN A 349 -1.78 -25.65 12.26
N ALA A 350 -1.22 -24.48 12.00
CA ALA A 350 -1.65 -23.62 10.91
C ALA A 350 -1.24 -24.22 9.55
N PRO A 351 -2.13 -24.22 8.54
CA PRO A 351 -1.81 -24.67 7.20
C PRO A 351 -0.60 -23.93 6.61
N ASN A 352 0.27 -24.66 5.89
CA ASN A 352 1.50 -24.09 5.33
C ASN A 352 1.25 -22.97 4.31
N LYS A 353 0.09 -22.96 3.64
CA LYS A 353 -0.28 -21.88 2.71
C LYS A 353 -0.30 -20.49 3.35
N TYR A 354 -0.50 -20.39 4.67
CA TYR A 354 -0.46 -19.11 5.38
C TYR A 354 0.94 -18.74 5.91
N LYS A 355 1.95 -19.59 5.74
CA LYS A 355 3.33 -19.34 6.17
C LYS A 355 4.11 -18.75 4.99
N ILE A 356 3.80 -17.50 4.67
CA ILE A 356 4.41 -16.79 3.54
C ILE A 356 5.68 -16.13 4.04
N TYR A 357 6.85 -16.68 3.69
CA TYR A 357 8.15 -16.17 4.14
C TYR A 357 8.67 -15.02 3.28
N ALA A 358 8.30 -15.00 2.01
CA ALA A 358 8.69 -13.97 1.05
C ALA A 358 7.55 -13.73 0.05
N LYS A 359 7.45 -12.52 -0.48
CA LYS A 359 6.48 -12.12 -1.51
C LYS A 359 7.18 -11.34 -2.63
N PRO A 360 6.76 -11.51 -3.90
CA PRO A 360 7.21 -10.66 -4.98
C PRO A 360 6.55 -9.28 -4.89
N LEU A 361 7.32 -8.26 -5.25
CA LEU A 361 6.86 -6.92 -5.61
C LEU A 361 7.17 -6.72 -7.10
N TYR A 362 6.13 -6.45 -7.89
CA TYR A 362 6.24 -6.26 -9.32
C TYR A 362 6.43 -4.77 -9.64
N TYR A 363 7.61 -4.40 -10.13
CA TYR A 363 7.92 -3.06 -10.59
C TYR A 363 7.53 -2.91 -12.05
N LEU A 364 6.71 -1.92 -12.37
CA LEU A 364 6.46 -1.56 -13.75
C LEU A 364 7.56 -0.62 -14.25
N GLU A 365 8.35 -1.08 -15.22
CA GLU A 365 9.37 -0.22 -15.83
C GLU A 365 8.73 1.01 -16.47
N SER A 366 9.38 2.15 -16.26
CA SER A 366 8.89 3.47 -16.65
C SER A 366 9.97 4.20 -17.44
N ASP A 367 9.60 4.84 -18.55
CA ASP A 367 10.52 5.69 -19.32
C ASP A 367 10.77 7.04 -18.61
N SER A 368 9.83 7.49 -17.76
CA SER A 368 9.98 8.66 -16.92
C SER A 368 10.84 8.39 -15.67
N GLN A 369 11.01 7.11 -15.29
CA GLN A 369 11.85 6.66 -14.19
C GLN A 369 12.75 5.49 -14.59
N ALA A 370 14.03 5.79 -14.85
CA ALA A 370 14.96 4.79 -15.32
C ALA A 370 15.42 3.80 -14.22
N TYR A 371 14.66 2.72 -13.94
CA TYR A 371 15.24 1.55 -13.25
C TYR A 371 16.18 0.77 -14.20
N ILE A 372 17.09 0.01 -13.58
CA ILE A 372 18.32 -0.54 -14.13
C ILE A 372 18.02 -1.81 -14.94
N LYS A 373 18.42 -1.83 -16.22
CA LYS A 373 18.63 -3.08 -16.96
C LYS A 373 19.67 -3.91 -16.21
N ASN A 374 19.23 -4.96 -15.52
CA ASN A 374 20.08 -6.09 -15.27
C ASN A 374 20.36 -6.73 -16.64
N HIS A 375 21.60 -6.60 -17.09
CA HIS A 375 22.08 -7.46 -18.16
C HIS A 375 22.32 -8.83 -17.52
N GLU A 376 21.39 -9.75 -17.71
CA GLU A 376 21.75 -11.14 -17.95
C GLU A 376 21.22 -11.53 -19.33
N LEU A 377 22.18 -11.69 -20.24
CA LEU A 377 22.16 -12.45 -21.49
C LEU A 377 20.80 -12.57 -22.19
N ASN A 378 20.60 -11.72 -23.21
CA ASN A 378 19.63 -12.00 -24.27
C ASN A 378 19.91 -13.40 -24.84
N ASP A 379 19.08 -14.37 -24.49
CA ASP A 379 18.80 -15.47 -25.39
C ASP A 379 17.45 -15.19 -26.05
N ASN A 380 17.49 -14.51 -27.19
CA ASN A 380 16.32 -14.20 -28.03
C ASN A 380 15.69 -15.46 -28.68
N SER A 381 15.95 -16.65 -28.14
CA SER A 381 15.48 -17.92 -28.68
C SER A 381 14.19 -18.43 -28.03
N PHE A 382 13.66 -17.75 -27.00
CA PHE A 382 12.44 -18.17 -26.32
C PHE A 382 11.33 -17.14 -26.43
N GLN A 383 10.21 -17.55 -27.03
CA GLN A 383 8.95 -16.81 -27.02
C GLN A 383 8.24 -17.03 -25.68
N ILE A 384 7.63 -15.97 -25.15
CA ILE A 384 6.81 -16.03 -23.93
C ILE A 384 5.51 -16.78 -24.25
N GLU A 385 5.26 -17.83 -23.46
CA GLU A 385 4.20 -18.81 -23.66
C GLU A 385 2.89 -18.32 -23.02
N LYS A 386 1.88 -18.02 -23.86
CA LYS A 386 0.58 -17.43 -23.47
C LYS A 386 -0.51 -18.46 -23.16
N SER A 387 -0.19 -19.75 -23.22
CA SER A 387 -1.18 -20.83 -23.21
C SER A 387 -1.72 -21.20 -21.83
N GLY A 388 -1.27 -20.60 -20.72
CA GLY A 388 -1.70 -21.01 -19.39
C GLY A 388 -1.05 -20.28 -18.21
N PHE A 389 -1.37 -20.72 -16.99
CA PHE A 389 -0.80 -20.22 -15.74
C PHE A 389 -0.41 -21.35 -14.78
N TRP A 390 0.50 -21.06 -13.85
CA TRP A 390 0.88 -21.99 -12.80
C TRP A 390 -0.08 -21.92 -11.61
N LYS A 391 -0.82 -22.99 -11.38
CA LYS A 391 -1.64 -23.17 -10.17
C LYS A 391 -0.78 -23.83 -9.08
N ARG A 392 -0.64 -23.17 -7.93
CA ARG A 392 0.05 -23.76 -6.78
C ARG A 392 -0.80 -24.90 -6.19
N ILE A 393 -0.16 -26.01 -5.87
CA ILE A 393 -0.74 -27.17 -5.17
C ILE A 393 0.08 -27.44 -3.90
N GLY A 394 -0.27 -28.46 -3.10
CA GLY A 394 0.49 -28.78 -1.90
C GLY A 394 1.99 -28.99 -2.20
N ILE A 395 2.87 -28.53 -1.30
CA ILE A 395 4.35 -28.58 -1.47
C ILE A 395 4.88 -30.00 -1.71
N GLU A 396 4.11 -31.03 -1.35
CA GLU A 396 4.46 -32.45 -1.61
C GLU A 396 3.52 -33.12 -2.63
N GLU A 397 2.58 -32.37 -3.22
CA GLU A 397 1.68 -32.88 -4.25
C GLU A 397 2.35 -32.80 -5.63
N GLU A 398 2.21 -33.89 -6.39
CA GLU A 398 2.68 -33.97 -7.77
C GLU A 398 1.65 -33.35 -8.73
N GLY A 399 2.03 -32.24 -9.35
CA GLY A 399 1.34 -31.62 -10.46
C GLY A 399 2.02 -31.93 -11.79
N LEU A 400 1.47 -31.40 -12.87
CA LEU A 400 2.02 -31.56 -14.21
C LEU A 400 2.53 -30.21 -14.72
N ASP A 401 3.68 -30.22 -15.39
CA ASP A 401 4.14 -29.07 -16.15
C ASP A 401 3.43 -28.98 -17.50
N LYS A 402 3.73 -27.92 -18.26
CA LYS A 402 3.17 -27.67 -19.59
C LYS A 402 3.45 -28.76 -20.64
N TYR A 403 4.32 -29.72 -20.35
CA TYR A 403 4.62 -30.85 -21.22
C TYR A 403 4.12 -32.19 -20.65
N GLY A 404 3.29 -32.15 -19.60
CA GLY A 404 2.76 -33.34 -18.94
C GLY A 404 3.78 -34.08 -18.07
N LYS A 405 4.91 -33.46 -17.72
CA LYS A 405 5.91 -34.05 -16.83
C LYS A 405 5.60 -33.70 -15.38
N LYS A 406 5.85 -34.64 -14.48
CA LYS A 406 5.60 -34.47 -13.05
C LYS A 406 6.50 -33.40 -12.44
N VAL A 407 5.89 -32.46 -11.73
CA VAL A 407 6.53 -31.38 -10.97
C VAL A 407 5.85 -31.26 -9.61
N ILE A 408 6.60 -30.86 -8.58
CA ILE A 408 6.10 -30.86 -7.19
C ILE A 408 5.71 -29.44 -6.79
N GLY A 409 4.57 -29.28 -6.10
CA GLY A 409 4.15 -27.99 -5.52
C GLY A 409 3.44 -27.03 -6.47
N LYS A 410 3.33 -27.37 -7.76
CA LYS A 410 2.59 -26.58 -8.76
C LYS A 410 2.12 -27.46 -9.91
N THR A 411 1.07 -27.03 -10.61
CA THR A 411 0.60 -27.63 -11.86
C THR A 411 0.30 -26.54 -12.88
N TRP A 412 0.59 -26.80 -14.15
CA TRP A 412 0.22 -25.93 -15.27
C TRP A 412 -1.26 -26.08 -15.60
N VAL A 413 -1.93 -24.97 -15.90
CA VAL A 413 -3.35 -24.91 -16.29
C VAL A 413 -3.47 -24.10 -17.56
N GLU A 414 -4.02 -24.69 -18.64
CA GLU A 414 -4.18 -24.01 -19.93
C GLU A 414 -5.31 -22.96 -19.91
N ARG A 415 -5.08 -21.81 -20.54
CA ARG A 415 -6.08 -20.77 -20.84
C ARG A 415 -6.55 -20.97 -22.29
N ASN A 416 -7.85 -21.13 -22.49
CA ASN A 416 -8.44 -21.21 -23.82
C ASN A 416 -8.90 -19.81 -24.25
N ASP A 417 -8.05 -19.06 -24.96
CA ASP A 417 -8.39 -17.75 -25.54
C ASP A 417 -8.47 -17.82 -27.07
N THR A 418 -9.55 -17.27 -27.63
CA THR A 418 -9.70 -16.97 -29.07
C THR A 418 -9.43 -15.50 -29.35
N TYR A 419 -8.72 -15.23 -30.44
CA TYR A 419 -7.99 -14.00 -30.79
C TYR A 419 -8.68 -13.15 -31.88
N TYR A 420 -8.38 -11.85 -31.90
CA TYR A 420 -8.51 -10.96 -33.07
C TYR A 420 -7.31 -9.99 -33.17
N THR A 421 -6.97 -9.53 -34.39
CA THR A 421 -5.75 -8.74 -34.70
C THR A 421 -5.98 -7.58 -35.68
N ALA A 422 -5.18 -6.50 -35.49
CA ALA A 422 -4.61 -5.50 -36.45
C ALA A 422 -5.36 -4.17 -36.74
N PRO A 423 -4.69 -3.07 -37.21
CA PRO A 423 -3.24 -2.75 -37.31
C PRO A 423 -2.79 -1.36 -36.73
N LYS A 424 -1.46 -1.13 -36.70
CA LYS A 424 -0.71 0.09 -36.31
C LYS A 424 -1.06 1.36 -37.11
N VAL A 425 -1.09 2.52 -36.42
CA VAL A 425 -0.79 3.84 -37.01
C VAL A 425 0.20 4.60 -36.11
N VAL A 426 1.19 5.21 -36.76
CA VAL A 426 2.28 6.00 -36.16
C VAL A 426 1.81 7.43 -35.92
N THR A 427 2.07 8.00 -34.74
CA THR A 427 1.95 9.44 -34.49
C THR A 427 3.20 9.97 -33.78
N LYS A 428 3.82 10.99 -34.37
CA LYS A 428 5.03 11.66 -33.88
C LYS A 428 4.73 12.44 -32.60
N ILE A 429 5.49 12.16 -31.54
CA ILE A 429 5.52 12.94 -30.30
C ILE A 429 6.62 14.01 -30.42
N LYS A 430 6.35 15.24 -29.96
CA LYS A 430 7.36 16.30 -29.83
C LYS A 430 8.36 15.93 -28.74
N GLU A 431 9.65 15.94 -29.09
CA GLU A 431 10.77 15.66 -28.18
C GLU A 431 10.79 16.57 -26.95
N VAL A 432 11.03 15.97 -25.79
CA VAL A 432 11.63 16.62 -24.61
C VAL A 432 12.99 17.18 -25.05
N GLU A 433 13.28 18.46 -24.79
CA GLU A 433 14.55 19.10 -25.19
C GLU A 433 15.76 18.30 -24.69
N LYS A 434 16.43 17.59 -25.60
CA LYS A 434 17.75 17.04 -25.35
C LYS A 434 18.76 18.17 -25.52
N PHE A 435 19.45 18.55 -24.45
CA PHE A 435 20.59 19.45 -24.54
C PHE A 435 21.73 18.72 -25.28
N THR A 436 22.11 19.21 -26.46
CA THR A 436 23.17 18.62 -27.31
C THR A 436 24.53 19.32 -27.14
N ASN A 437 24.71 20.10 -26.08
CA ASN A 437 25.97 20.80 -25.83
C ASN A 437 27.03 19.85 -25.22
N GLU A 438 28.32 20.17 -25.39
CA GLU A 438 29.45 19.31 -24.99
C GLU A 438 29.50 19.00 -23.48
N ASN A 439 28.84 19.84 -22.67
CA ASN A 439 28.75 19.70 -21.22
C ASN A 439 27.39 19.18 -20.73
N ALA A 440 26.43 18.87 -21.62
CA ALA A 440 25.20 18.22 -21.22
C ALA A 440 25.50 16.89 -20.53
N GLY A 441 24.78 16.63 -19.45
CA GLY A 441 24.92 15.39 -18.71
C GLY A 441 23.97 15.32 -17.55
N TYR A 442 24.24 14.36 -16.66
CA TYR A 442 23.45 14.13 -15.48
C TYR A 442 24.26 14.41 -14.22
N ILE A 443 23.62 15.00 -13.22
CA ILE A 443 24.05 14.90 -11.82
C ILE A 443 23.29 13.74 -11.19
N TYR A 444 23.98 12.82 -10.53
CA TYR A 444 23.37 11.69 -9.84
C TYR A 444 23.63 11.75 -8.34
N ILE A 445 22.69 11.17 -7.59
CA ILE A 445 22.80 10.88 -6.17
C ILE A 445 22.77 9.36 -6.01
N MET A 446 23.76 8.79 -5.32
CA MET A 446 23.89 7.35 -5.11
C MET A 446 24.05 7.01 -3.63
N ARG A 447 23.63 5.81 -3.25
CA ARG A 447 23.89 5.21 -1.93
C ARG A 447 24.39 3.79 -2.07
N GLN A 448 25.24 3.38 -1.13
CA GLN A 448 25.62 1.98 -0.95
C GLN A 448 24.88 1.43 0.30
N PRO A 449 24.26 0.24 0.27
CA PRO A 449 23.52 -0.30 1.42
C PRO A 449 24.42 -0.56 2.63
N ALA A 450 25.72 -0.78 2.40
CA ALA A 450 26.71 -0.99 3.45
C ALA A 450 27.19 0.32 4.13
N HIS A 451 26.76 1.49 3.66
CA HIS A 451 27.05 2.75 4.36
C HIS A 451 26.03 3.00 5.48
N GLU A 452 26.49 3.67 6.54
CA GLU A 452 25.61 4.22 7.57
C GLU A 452 24.53 5.11 6.95
N GLU A 453 23.41 5.27 7.67
CA GLU A 453 22.31 6.12 7.25
C GLU A 453 22.77 7.55 6.92
N ASN A 454 22.10 8.14 5.93
CA ASN A 454 22.33 9.51 5.43
C ASN A 454 23.72 9.77 4.83
N ILE A 455 24.39 8.74 4.31
CA ILE A 455 25.61 8.88 3.51
C ILE A 455 25.30 8.70 2.02
N PHE A 456 25.54 9.75 1.25
CA PHE A 456 25.26 9.80 -0.18
C PHE A 456 26.49 10.20 -0.99
N LYS A 457 26.61 9.64 -2.20
CA LYS A 457 27.57 10.06 -3.21
C LYS A 457 26.86 10.95 -4.24
N VAL A 458 27.39 12.14 -4.48
CA VAL A 458 26.88 13.06 -5.51
C VAL A 458 27.95 13.26 -6.57
N GLY A 459 27.64 12.97 -7.83
CA GLY A 459 28.62 13.13 -8.90
C GLY A 459 27.99 13.33 -10.28
N LEU A 460 28.83 13.62 -11.27
CA LEU A 460 28.40 13.86 -12.65
C LEU A 460 28.66 12.71 -13.61
N THR A 461 27.94 12.73 -14.73
CA THR A 461 28.19 11.87 -15.88
C THR A 461 27.72 12.51 -17.18
N LYS A 462 28.63 12.64 -18.15
CA LYS A 462 28.32 13.06 -19.54
C LYS A 462 27.74 11.94 -20.41
N ARG A 463 27.71 10.72 -19.87
CA ARG A 463 27.09 9.51 -20.47
C ARG A 463 25.89 9.11 -19.62
N ASP A 464 25.13 8.08 -20.01
CA ASP A 464 24.11 7.50 -19.13
C ASP A 464 24.72 7.15 -17.76
N ALA A 465 24.13 7.68 -16.68
CA ALA A 465 24.58 7.47 -15.30
C ALA A 465 24.72 6.00 -14.91
N LYS A 466 23.97 5.12 -15.60
CA LYS A 466 24.05 3.66 -15.47
C LYS A 466 25.42 3.09 -15.88
N ILE A 467 26.09 3.68 -16.87
CA ILE A 467 27.42 3.25 -17.34
C ILE A 467 28.48 3.62 -16.30
N ARG A 468 28.38 4.83 -15.72
CA ARG A 468 29.31 5.32 -14.68
C ARG A 468 29.19 4.54 -13.36
N SER A 469 27.98 4.18 -12.96
CA SER A 469 27.72 3.31 -11.79
C SER A 469 28.44 1.95 -11.92
N LYS A 470 28.38 1.32 -13.09
CA LYS A 470 29.07 0.04 -13.37
C LYS A 470 30.60 0.16 -13.35
N GLU A 471 31.16 1.27 -13.82
CA GLU A 471 32.62 1.51 -13.78
C GLU A 471 33.15 1.68 -12.34
N LEU A 472 32.36 2.29 -11.45
CA LEU A 472 32.69 2.48 -10.04
C LEU A 472 32.50 1.20 -9.20
N SER A 473 31.60 0.32 -9.62
CA SER A 473 31.31 -0.95 -8.93
C SER A 473 32.34 -2.05 -9.24
N ASN A 474 33.20 -1.87 -10.25
CA ASN A 474 34.28 -2.81 -10.62
C ASN A 474 35.58 -2.62 -9.82
N THR A 475 35.65 -1.66 -8.90
CA THR A 475 36.81 -1.48 -8.02
C THR A 475 36.58 -2.13 -6.66
N SER A 476 37.11 -3.34 -6.45
CA SER A 476 37.45 -3.99 -5.15
C SER A 476 36.59 -3.67 -3.91
N THR A 477 35.27 -3.49 -4.06
CA THR A 477 34.30 -3.35 -2.97
C THR A 477 33.12 -4.28 -3.27
N ILE A 478 32.63 -4.95 -2.23
CA ILE A 478 31.76 -6.13 -2.34
C ILE A 478 30.28 -5.76 -2.61
N ASP A 479 29.91 -4.47 -2.52
CA ASP A 479 28.51 -4.02 -2.70
C ASP A 479 28.32 -3.00 -3.83
N ASN A 480 27.15 -3.05 -4.48
CA ASN A 480 26.76 -2.20 -5.60
C ASN A 480 26.23 -0.82 -5.13
N PHE A 481 26.48 0.22 -5.92
CA PHE A 481 25.89 1.56 -5.73
C PHE A 481 24.48 1.65 -6.35
N PHE A 482 23.51 2.11 -5.56
CA PHE A 482 22.13 2.36 -5.98
C PHE A 482 21.96 3.84 -6.32
N VAL A 483 21.47 4.14 -7.53
CA VAL A 483 21.13 5.52 -7.92
C VAL A 483 19.79 5.87 -7.28
N ILE A 484 19.79 6.88 -6.42
CA ILE A 484 18.58 7.38 -5.74
C ILE A 484 17.88 8.41 -6.62
N HIS A 485 18.65 9.29 -7.27
CA HIS A 485 18.10 10.36 -8.07
C HIS A 485 19.07 10.77 -9.19
N LYS A 486 18.56 11.31 -10.30
CA LYS A 486 19.40 11.97 -11.32
C LYS A 486 18.69 13.18 -11.93
N TYR A 487 19.46 14.22 -12.21
CA TYR A 487 18.98 15.46 -12.81
C TYR A 487 19.64 15.66 -14.17
N LEU A 488 18.87 16.04 -15.19
CA LEU A 488 19.41 16.46 -16.49
C LEU A 488 19.81 17.94 -16.44
N THR A 489 21.02 18.25 -16.87
CA THR A 489 21.51 19.64 -16.91
C THR A 489 22.26 19.97 -18.19
N LYS A 490 22.16 21.24 -18.61
CA LYS A 490 22.93 21.82 -19.71
C LYS A 490 24.44 21.80 -19.45
N ASP A 491 24.88 21.93 -18.20
CA ASP A 491 26.30 21.88 -17.87
C ASP A 491 26.52 21.09 -16.57
N CYS A 492 26.79 19.79 -16.71
CA CYS A 492 26.99 18.91 -15.57
C CYS A 492 28.32 19.16 -14.84
N ILE A 493 29.30 19.80 -15.49
CA ILE A 493 30.59 20.12 -14.86
C ILE A 493 30.40 21.28 -13.90
N GLU A 494 29.77 22.37 -14.37
CA GLU A 494 29.53 23.53 -13.53
C GLU A 494 28.52 23.21 -12.43
N ALA A 495 27.50 22.40 -12.73
CA ALA A 495 26.52 21.96 -11.74
C ALA A 495 27.16 21.18 -10.60
N GLU A 496 28.00 20.18 -10.90
CA GLU A 496 28.66 19.38 -9.87
C GLU A 496 29.53 20.25 -8.96
N LYS A 497 30.31 21.17 -9.55
CA LYS A 497 31.20 22.05 -8.80
C LYS A 497 30.43 22.90 -7.79
N ILE A 498 29.36 23.58 -8.22
CA ILE A 498 28.55 24.43 -7.35
C ILE A 498 27.83 23.59 -6.28
N ILE A 499 27.33 22.41 -6.65
CA ILE A 499 26.68 21.48 -5.71
C ILE A 499 27.69 21.02 -4.64
N HIS A 500 28.91 20.64 -5.02
CA HIS A 500 29.95 20.23 -4.07
C HIS A 500 30.40 21.37 -3.16
N GLU A 501 30.49 22.60 -3.69
CA GLU A 501 30.79 23.80 -2.87
C GLU A 501 29.68 24.05 -1.84
N LYS A 502 28.42 23.95 -2.23
CA LYS A 502 27.27 24.10 -1.32
C LYS A 502 27.16 22.97 -0.30
N LEU A 503 27.60 21.76 -0.65
CA LEU A 503 27.59 20.58 0.23
C LEU A 503 28.87 20.38 1.03
N ASP A 504 29.86 21.27 0.94
CA ASP A 504 31.19 21.05 1.51
C ASP A 504 31.17 20.85 3.03
N MET A 505 30.26 21.54 3.73
CA MET A 505 30.06 21.37 5.19
C MET A 505 29.60 19.96 5.60
N TYR A 506 29.03 19.19 4.67
CA TYR A 506 28.56 17.82 4.88
C TYR A 506 29.55 16.77 4.36
N ARG A 507 30.68 17.18 3.79
CA ARG A 507 31.61 16.28 3.09
C ARG A 507 32.41 15.42 4.07
N LEU A 508 32.36 14.10 3.89
CA LEU A 508 33.03 13.14 4.78
C LEU A 508 34.55 13.11 4.60
N THR A 509 35.03 13.29 3.38
CA THR A 509 36.48 13.31 3.08
C THR A 509 36.77 14.28 1.95
N THR A 510 37.90 14.98 2.03
CA THR A 510 38.34 15.91 0.96
C THR A 510 38.69 15.23 -0.35
N ARG A 511 38.92 13.90 -0.34
CA ARG A 511 39.34 13.11 -1.51
C ARG A 511 38.20 12.42 -2.25
N ARG A 512 37.00 12.35 -1.66
CA ARG A 512 35.85 11.64 -2.26
C ARG A 512 34.59 12.50 -2.16
N GLU A 513 33.62 12.21 -3.02
CA GLU A 513 32.38 12.97 -3.17
C GLU A 513 31.26 12.33 -2.33
N PHE A 514 31.56 12.01 -1.06
CA PHE A 514 30.59 11.47 -0.11
C PHE A 514 30.20 12.54 0.90
N PHE A 515 28.89 12.64 1.15
CA PHE A 515 28.29 13.66 1.99
C PHE A 515 27.39 12.98 3.03
N ARG A 516 27.47 13.43 4.29
CA ARG A 516 26.62 12.96 5.39
C ARG A 516 25.61 14.05 5.75
N CYS A 517 24.42 13.96 5.18
CA CYS A 517 23.29 14.84 5.45
C CYS A 517 21.99 14.23 4.95
N ASP A 518 20.86 14.78 5.42
CA ASP A 518 19.54 14.33 5.00
C ASP A 518 19.37 14.50 3.49
N LEU A 519 18.76 13.49 2.85
CA LEU A 519 18.61 13.44 1.40
C LEU A 519 17.91 14.69 0.84
N GLU A 520 16.94 15.23 1.58
CA GLU A 520 16.21 16.45 1.25
C GLU A 520 17.15 17.66 1.06
N ILE A 521 18.17 17.80 1.90
CA ILE A 521 19.15 18.90 1.81
C ILE A 521 19.96 18.78 0.51
N ILE A 522 20.39 17.55 0.18
CA ILE A 522 21.14 17.27 -1.06
C ILE A 522 20.27 17.55 -2.29
N MET A 523 19.02 17.07 -2.28
CA MET A 523 18.08 17.23 -3.39
C MET A 523 17.70 18.70 -3.61
N ASN A 524 17.44 19.46 -2.53
CA ASN A 524 17.15 20.89 -2.62
C ASN A 524 18.30 21.68 -3.24
N ILE A 525 19.54 21.42 -2.79
CA ILE A 525 20.74 22.07 -3.34
C ILE A 525 20.94 21.68 -4.82
N CYS A 526 20.76 20.40 -5.17
CA CYS A 526 20.87 19.95 -6.55
C CYS A 526 19.81 20.61 -7.44
N SER A 527 18.55 20.60 -7.04
CA SER A 527 17.43 21.18 -7.77
C SER A 527 17.62 22.70 -7.99
N GLU A 528 18.03 23.43 -6.96
CA GLU A 528 18.29 24.88 -7.04
C GLU A 528 19.40 25.19 -8.05
N VAL A 529 20.54 24.49 -7.96
CA VAL A 529 21.69 24.71 -8.83
C VAL A 529 21.38 24.33 -10.28
N ILE A 530 20.67 23.22 -10.49
CA ILE A 530 20.34 22.74 -11.84
C ILE A 530 19.31 23.64 -12.51
N THR A 531 18.33 24.14 -11.75
CA THR A 531 17.38 25.14 -12.25
C THR A 531 18.10 26.41 -12.70
N LEU A 532 19.05 26.91 -11.90
CA LEU A 532 19.84 28.09 -12.24
C LEU A 532 20.68 27.88 -13.53
N ILE A 533 21.36 26.74 -13.64
CA ILE A 533 22.19 26.41 -14.81
C ILE A 533 21.34 26.20 -16.06
N ASN A 534 20.17 25.59 -15.94
CA ASN A 534 19.29 25.34 -17.07
C ASN A 534 18.57 26.62 -17.55
N GLN A 535 18.40 27.62 -16.67
CA GLN A 535 17.81 28.93 -16.99
C GLN A 535 18.82 29.93 -17.58
N THR A 536 20.12 29.69 -17.40
CA THR A 536 21.16 30.54 -17.99
C THR A 536 21.21 30.29 -19.50
N LYS A 537 21.16 31.37 -20.29
CA LYS A 537 20.97 31.35 -21.75
C LYS A 537 22.16 30.80 -22.52
#